data_AF-A0A8T5Q416-F1
#
_entry.id   AF-A0A8T5Q416-F1
#
_cell.length_a   1.000
_cell.length_b   1.000
_cell.length_c   1.000
_cell.angle_alpha   90.00
_cell.angle_beta   90.00
_cell.angle_gamma   90.00
#
_symmetry.space_group_name_H-M   'P 1'
#
loop_
_entity.id
_entity.type
_entity.pdbx_description
1 polymer ?
#
loop_
_entity_poly.entity_id
_entity_poly.type
_entity_poly.pdbx_seq_one_letter_code
_entity_poly.pdbx_strand_id
1 'polypeptide(L)'
;MINPKKELFKWGPIDGKPIYVSVFIEPFEIYPRFIDGTWPDLLGYFKDGKVVFIADYPALRKRGLSLFKKYVLKNENLKKHHKDWVKTTKKIIKFENKINKGLLKFSDNELNKLFASFYKLDIDFWLRGFLPELANYGAEPFLQNKILKFDKLNFVEIFEKLSAPEQISFFQKEELEFMKIKLIHDKKKQLEELKKHQKKYYWLRNSYGFTKVLDINFFKNELKNISKKDAEKKINEIKNYVGKIKQEKKRVIKKYKIDDNIVNIANKLAYCVWWQDLRKKFIFIGNHIITKFIEEISKRKKIPFKELSYYCLNEIVELLKENKRVNVKERLKDFVTYYHERKKIKYISGKKAAKLAKPYVEVKINSNLKEFKGTVVSRGKTLMGKAKILLTPRNLNKMNKGDILVAPMTSPDYVIAMRKASAIITDEGGMTSHAAIVSRELGIPCIVGTKIATKILKDGMLVEVDADKGIIRKIK
;
A
#
# COMPACT_ATOMS: atom_id res chain seq x y z
N MET A 1 -1.70 -21.61 13.86
CA MET A 1 -0.70 -20.56 14.19
C MET A 1 0.44 -20.65 13.22
N ILE A 2 0.78 -19.51 12.61
CA ILE A 2 1.89 -19.39 11.65
C ILE A 2 3.16 -19.91 12.33
N ASN A 3 3.88 -20.82 11.70
CA ASN A 3 5.18 -21.26 12.22
C ASN A 3 6.20 -20.13 12.02
N PRO A 4 6.74 -19.50 13.10
CA PRO A 4 7.68 -18.39 12.97
C PRO A 4 9.03 -18.78 12.36
N LYS A 5 9.34 -20.09 12.27
CA LYS A 5 10.56 -20.62 11.64
C LYS A 5 10.44 -20.75 10.12
N LYS A 6 9.23 -20.64 9.55
CA LYS A 6 9.04 -20.64 8.08
C LYS A 6 9.42 -19.28 7.48
N GLU A 7 9.51 -19.24 6.16
CA GLU A 7 9.57 -17.98 5.42
C GLU A 7 8.28 -17.17 5.63
N LEU A 8 8.42 -15.98 6.22
CA LEU A 8 7.31 -15.10 6.55
C LEU A 8 7.21 -13.94 5.56
N PHE A 9 5.99 -13.65 5.13
CA PHE A 9 5.69 -12.40 4.44
C PHE A 9 5.45 -11.33 5.50
N LYS A 10 6.03 -10.15 5.33
CA LYS A 10 5.82 -9.01 6.22
C LYS A 10 5.46 -7.78 5.40
N TRP A 11 4.34 -7.16 5.74
CA TRP A 11 3.96 -5.85 5.22
C TRP A 11 3.87 -4.87 6.38
N GLY A 12 4.87 -3.99 6.47
CA GLY A 12 5.05 -3.03 7.55
C GLY A 12 6.52 -2.93 7.97
N PRO A 13 6.85 -2.17 9.03
CA PRO A 13 5.93 -1.34 9.82
C PRO A 13 5.44 -0.10 9.04
N ILE A 14 4.13 0.11 9.00
CA ILE A 14 3.50 1.34 8.47
C ILE A 14 2.78 2.09 9.59
N ASP A 15 2.59 3.39 9.43
CA ASP A 15 1.68 4.14 10.33
C ASP A 15 0.28 3.55 10.24
N GLY A 16 -0.30 3.15 11.37
CA GLY A 16 -1.55 2.41 11.41
C GLY A 16 -2.26 2.56 12.75
N LYS A 17 -3.58 2.59 12.76
CA LYS A 17 -4.39 2.46 13.99
C LYS A 17 -5.37 1.31 13.86
N PRO A 18 -5.68 0.56 14.94
CA PRO A 18 -6.61 -0.57 14.91
C PRO A 18 -7.90 -0.27 14.14
N ILE A 19 -8.49 0.90 14.34
CA ILE A 19 -9.76 1.28 13.71
C ILE A 19 -9.73 1.32 12.17
N TYR A 20 -8.58 1.64 11.58
CA TYR A 20 -8.41 1.72 10.12
C TYR A 20 -7.82 0.45 9.53
N VAL A 21 -7.23 -0.42 10.35
CA VAL A 21 -6.46 -1.57 9.89
C VAL A 21 -7.08 -2.91 10.27
N SER A 22 -8.04 -2.95 11.19
CA SER A 22 -8.75 -4.19 11.55
C SER A 22 -9.51 -4.77 10.35
N VAL A 23 -10.00 -3.90 9.46
CA VAL A 23 -10.65 -4.23 8.18
C VAL A 23 -9.75 -4.98 7.19
N PHE A 24 -8.43 -5.02 7.40
CA PHE A 24 -7.56 -5.87 6.61
C PHE A 24 -7.71 -7.35 6.94
N ILE A 25 -8.18 -7.68 8.15
CA ILE A 25 -8.28 -9.08 8.63
C ILE A 25 -9.74 -9.51 8.77
N GLU A 26 -10.62 -8.63 9.25
CA GLU A 26 -12.06 -8.89 9.47
C GLU A 26 -12.77 -9.56 8.29
N PRO A 27 -12.55 -9.16 7.03
CA PRO A 27 -13.12 -9.83 5.87
C PRO A 27 -12.81 -11.32 5.77
N PHE A 28 -11.69 -11.79 6.32
CA PHE A 28 -11.25 -13.18 6.16
C PHE A 28 -12.10 -14.19 6.92
N GLU A 29 -12.86 -13.78 7.93
CA GLU A 29 -13.83 -14.67 8.59
C GLU A 29 -14.89 -15.20 7.63
N ILE A 30 -15.31 -14.37 6.67
CA ILE A 30 -16.37 -14.73 5.71
C ILE A 30 -15.84 -14.93 4.29
N TYR A 31 -14.56 -14.67 4.04
CA TYR A 31 -13.89 -14.85 2.76
C TYR A 31 -14.15 -16.19 2.06
N PRO A 32 -14.17 -17.35 2.76
CA PRO A 32 -14.48 -18.64 2.15
C PRO A 32 -15.85 -18.72 1.46
N ARG A 33 -16.80 -17.86 1.84
CA ARG A 33 -18.14 -17.79 1.22
C ARG A 33 -18.13 -17.05 -0.11
N PHE A 34 -17.09 -16.26 -0.40
CA PHE A 34 -16.99 -15.41 -1.59
C PHE A 34 -16.02 -15.94 -2.63
N ILE A 35 -14.90 -16.52 -2.18
CA ILE A 35 -13.87 -17.09 -3.03
C ILE A 35 -13.52 -18.46 -2.47
N ASP A 36 -13.57 -19.47 -3.33
CA ASP A 36 -13.31 -20.87 -2.99
C ASP A 36 -11.96 -21.07 -2.29
N GLY A 37 -11.96 -21.44 -1.01
CA GLY A 37 -10.80 -21.74 -0.18
C GLY A 37 -10.72 -20.90 1.11
N THR A 38 -9.52 -20.70 1.66
CA THR A 38 -9.26 -19.84 2.82
C THR A 38 -8.18 -18.82 2.50
N TRP A 39 -8.18 -17.70 3.24
CA TRP A 39 -6.98 -16.89 3.38
C TRP A 39 -5.95 -17.68 4.22
N PRO A 40 -4.64 -17.63 3.92
CA PRO A 40 -3.61 -18.18 4.81
C PRO A 40 -3.70 -17.56 6.21
N ASP A 41 -3.10 -18.18 7.23
CA ASP A 41 -3.03 -17.53 8.54
C ASP A 41 -2.39 -16.13 8.43
N LEU A 42 -2.97 -15.15 9.12
CA LEU A 42 -2.54 -13.76 9.11
C LEU A 42 -2.51 -13.20 10.53
N LEU A 43 -1.42 -12.52 10.87
CA LEU A 43 -1.19 -11.84 12.13
C LEU A 43 -0.94 -10.36 11.86
N GLY A 44 -1.80 -9.48 12.37
CA GLY A 44 -1.54 -8.05 12.46
C GLY A 44 -0.98 -7.71 13.82
N TYR A 45 0.21 -7.12 13.89
CA TYR A 45 0.80 -6.66 15.13
C TYR A 45 0.95 -5.15 15.11
N PHE A 46 0.27 -4.50 16.04
CA PHE A 46 0.36 -3.09 16.31
C PHE A 46 1.33 -2.84 17.47
N LYS A 47 2.28 -1.93 17.25
CA LYS A 47 3.23 -1.44 18.25
C LYS A 47 3.53 0.04 18.02
N ASP A 48 3.35 0.87 19.05
CA ASP A 48 3.74 2.29 19.06
C ASP A 48 3.26 3.10 17.85
N GLY A 49 2.00 2.92 17.44
CA GLY A 49 1.41 3.64 16.29
C GLY A 49 1.77 3.05 14.92
N LYS A 50 2.51 1.94 14.90
CA LYS A 50 2.87 1.21 13.69
C LYS A 50 2.15 -0.14 13.64
N VAL A 51 1.86 -0.62 12.44
CA VAL A 51 1.34 -1.97 12.21
C VAL A 51 2.23 -2.75 11.25
N VAL A 52 2.42 -4.03 11.53
CA VAL A 52 3.00 -5.01 10.61
C VAL A 52 2.04 -6.19 10.45
N PHE A 53 1.79 -6.57 9.21
CA PHE A 53 1.01 -7.75 8.85
C PHE A 53 1.95 -8.89 8.46
N ILE A 54 1.69 -10.07 8.99
CA ILE A 54 2.59 -11.22 8.91
C ILE A 54 1.78 -12.45 8.47
N ALA A 55 2.22 -13.11 7.40
CA ALA A 55 1.59 -14.31 6.86
C ALA A 55 2.61 -15.41 6.55
N ASP A 56 2.15 -16.67 6.47
CA ASP A 56 2.92 -17.78 5.92
C ASP A 56 3.14 -17.55 4.41
N TYR A 57 4.37 -17.20 4.00
CA TYR A 57 4.62 -16.74 2.64
C TYR A 57 4.51 -17.86 1.59
N PRO A 58 5.03 -19.08 1.81
CA PRO A 58 4.76 -20.21 0.93
C PRO A 58 3.27 -20.48 0.73
N ALA A 59 2.48 -20.47 1.81
CA ALA A 59 1.03 -20.66 1.71
C ALA A 59 0.36 -19.54 0.90
N LEU A 60 0.79 -18.29 1.12
CA LEU A 60 0.32 -17.12 0.39
C LEU A 60 0.62 -17.20 -1.11
N ARG A 61 1.85 -17.59 -1.50
CA ARG A 61 2.24 -17.77 -2.91
C ARG A 61 1.46 -18.90 -3.58
N LYS A 62 1.34 -20.06 -2.91
CA LYS A 62 0.56 -21.22 -3.41
C LYS A 62 -0.90 -20.82 -3.65
N ARG A 63 -1.50 -20.15 -2.67
CA ARG A 63 -2.88 -19.69 -2.74
C ARG A 63 -3.08 -18.63 -3.81
N GLY A 64 -2.19 -17.64 -3.86
CA GLY A 64 -2.20 -16.59 -4.87
C GLY A 64 -2.15 -17.14 -6.29
N LEU A 65 -1.32 -18.16 -6.54
CA LEU A 65 -1.20 -18.76 -7.86
C LEU A 65 -2.48 -19.48 -8.28
N SER A 66 -3.13 -20.19 -7.35
CA SER A 66 -4.42 -20.84 -7.59
C SER A 66 -5.48 -19.80 -8.00
N LEU A 67 -5.57 -18.69 -7.25
CA LEU A 67 -6.53 -17.62 -7.54
C LEU A 67 -6.22 -16.90 -8.85
N PHE A 68 -4.94 -16.65 -9.13
CA PHE A 68 -4.52 -16.04 -10.37
C PHE A 68 -4.93 -16.89 -11.57
N LYS A 69 -4.65 -18.21 -11.54
CA LYS A 69 -5.05 -19.13 -12.61
C LYS A 69 -6.57 -19.23 -12.79
N LYS A 70 -7.31 -19.29 -11.68
CA LYS A 70 -8.78 -19.49 -11.70
C LYS A 70 -9.54 -18.23 -12.11
N TYR A 71 -9.17 -17.08 -11.56
CA TYR A 71 -9.99 -15.85 -11.63
C TYR A 71 -9.36 -14.70 -12.41
N VAL A 72 -8.02 -14.67 -12.57
CA VAL A 72 -7.33 -13.52 -13.17
C VAL A 72 -6.87 -13.82 -14.61
N LEU A 73 -6.31 -15.00 -14.86
CA LEU A 73 -5.87 -15.41 -16.21
C LEU A 73 -7.04 -15.47 -17.20
N LYS A 74 -8.22 -15.84 -16.72
CA LYS A 74 -9.46 -15.88 -17.51
C LYS A 74 -10.09 -14.49 -17.58
N ASN A 75 -10.14 -13.90 -18.78
CA ASN A 75 -10.65 -12.55 -19.03
C ASN A 75 -12.05 -12.29 -18.47
N GLU A 76 -12.98 -13.23 -18.68
CA GLU A 76 -14.38 -13.10 -18.24
C GLU A 76 -14.49 -13.02 -16.72
N ASN A 77 -13.79 -13.91 -16.02
CA ASN A 77 -13.75 -13.92 -14.56
C ASN A 77 -13.16 -12.61 -14.01
N LEU A 78 -12.02 -12.18 -14.55
CA LEU A 78 -11.37 -10.94 -14.11
C LEU A 78 -12.30 -9.73 -14.29
N LYS A 79 -12.93 -9.61 -15.46
CA LYS A 79 -13.89 -8.53 -15.74
C LYS A 79 -15.09 -8.59 -14.80
N LYS A 80 -15.64 -9.78 -14.54
CA LYS A 80 -16.76 -9.98 -13.60
C LYS A 80 -16.40 -9.52 -12.18
N HIS A 81 -15.28 -10.01 -11.64
CA HIS A 81 -14.84 -9.65 -10.29
C HIS A 81 -14.52 -8.15 -10.16
N HIS A 82 -13.86 -7.56 -11.16
CA HIS A 82 -13.58 -6.12 -11.17
C HIS A 82 -14.88 -5.31 -11.25
N LYS A 83 -15.84 -5.68 -12.11
CA LYS A 83 -17.16 -5.02 -12.20
C LYS A 83 -17.91 -5.09 -10.88
N ASP A 84 -17.90 -6.22 -10.20
CA ASP A 84 -18.55 -6.38 -8.90
C ASP A 84 -17.88 -5.54 -7.81
N TRP A 85 -16.56 -5.47 -7.79
CA TRP A 85 -15.86 -4.56 -6.89
C TRP A 85 -16.19 -3.09 -7.19
N VAL A 86 -16.23 -2.67 -8.46
CA VAL A 86 -16.64 -1.30 -8.86
C VAL A 86 -18.06 -0.96 -8.39
N LYS A 87 -18.98 -1.93 -8.30
CA LYS A 87 -20.30 -1.68 -7.70
C LYS A 87 -20.20 -1.30 -6.22
N THR A 88 -19.30 -1.93 -5.47
CA THR A 88 -19.08 -1.59 -4.05
C THR A 88 -18.48 -0.20 -3.88
N THR A 89 -17.56 0.20 -4.75
CA THR A 89 -16.96 1.54 -4.69
C THR A 89 -18.00 2.64 -4.95
N LYS A 90 -18.91 2.43 -5.91
CA LYS A 90 -20.06 3.33 -6.15
C LYS A 90 -20.97 3.43 -4.91
N LYS A 91 -21.21 2.31 -4.22
CA LYS A 91 -21.99 2.30 -2.97
C LYS A 91 -21.28 3.10 -1.87
N ILE A 92 -19.96 2.99 -1.73
CA ILE A 92 -19.16 3.79 -0.78
C ILE A 92 -19.34 5.29 -1.05
N ILE A 93 -19.18 5.72 -2.30
CA ILE A 93 -19.36 7.15 -2.66
C ILE A 93 -20.80 7.63 -2.39
N LYS A 94 -21.81 6.79 -2.71
CA LYS A 94 -23.21 7.12 -2.39
C LYS A 94 -23.42 7.24 -0.87
N PHE A 95 -22.79 6.36 -0.08
CA PHE A 95 -22.86 6.37 1.36
C PHE A 95 -22.21 7.63 1.95
N GLU A 96 -21.02 7.98 1.47
CA GLU A 96 -20.31 9.20 1.83
C GLU A 96 -21.17 10.45 1.60
N ASN A 97 -21.76 10.57 0.41
CA ASN A 97 -22.64 11.68 0.06
C ASN A 97 -23.87 11.76 0.99
N LYS A 98 -24.41 10.61 1.42
CA LYS A 98 -25.51 10.56 2.39
C LYS A 98 -25.11 11.17 3.74
N ILE A 99 -23.92 10.83 4.25
CA ILE A 99 -23.45 11.30 5.56
C ILE A 99 -22.82 12.71 5.53
N ASN A 100 -22.45 13.21 4.35
CA ASN A 100 -21.99 14.59 4.18
C ASN A 100 -23.08 15.62 4.47
N LYS A 101 -24.36 15.20 4.49
CA LYS A 101 -25.50 16.00 4.96
C LYS A 101 -25.62 16.10 6.49
N GLY A 102 -24.57 15.74 7.24
CA GLY A 102 -24.53 15.75 8.70
C GLY A 102 -25.00 14.45 9.35
N LEU A 103 -24.32 14.05 10.43
CA LEU A 103 -24.68 12.88 11.25
C LEU A 103 -25.54 13.24 12.48
N LEU A 104 -25.52 14.50 12.93
CA LEU A 104 -26.28 14.99 14.08
C LEU A 104 -27.79 14.72 13.99
N LYS A 105 -28.33 14.72 12.76
CA LYS A 105 -29.76 14.49 12.50
C LYS A 105 -30.26 13.07 12.78
N PHE A 106 -29.36 12.11 12.98
CA PHE A 106 -29.74 10.72 13.26
C PHE A 106 -29.82 10.51 14.78
N SER A 107 -30.87 9.86 15.26
CA SER A 107 -30.93 9.29 16.61
C SER A 107 -29.82 8.25 16.84
N ASP A 108 -29.56 7.86 18.08
CA ASP A 108 -28.53 6.86 18.39
C ASP A 108 -28.82 5.50 17.73
N ASN A 109 -30.10 5.08 17.68
CA ASN A 109 -30.49 3.85 17.02
C ASN A 109 -30.27 3.91 15.49
N GLU A 110 -30.60 5.04 14.87
CA GLU A 110 -30.35 5.26 13.45
C GLU A 110 -28.86 5.33 13.14
N LEU A 111 -28.07 6.00 13.97
CA LEU A 111 -26.61 6.07 13.85
C LEU A 111 -25.99 4.67 13.93
N ASN A 112 -26.47 3.83 14.86
CA ASN A 112 -26.03 2.44 14.99
C ASN A 112 -26.34 1.63 13.72
N LYS A 113 -27.60 1.64 13.25
CA LYS A 113 -28.00 0.98 12.00
C LYS A 113 -27.18 1.47 10.81
N LEU A 114 -26.94 2.78 10.75
CA LEU A 114 -26.17 3.41 9.68
C LEU A 114 -24.69 2.97 9.72
N PHE A 115 -24.05 2.99 10.89
CA PHE A 115 -22.67 2.52 11.05
C PHE A 115 -22.54 1.03 10.73
N ALA A 116 -23.44 0.17 11.25
CA ALA A 116 -23.45 -1.26 10.95
C ALA A 116 -23.65 -1.54 9.45
N SER A 117 -24.44 -0.72 8.76
CA SER A 117 -24.60 -0.84 7.29
C SER A 117 -23.33 -0.42 6.53
N PHE A 118 -22.62 0.62 6.99
CA PHE A 118 -21.32 0.99 6.44
C PHE A 118 -20.29 -0.10 6.69
N TYR A 119 -20.23 -0.64 7.91
CA TYR A 119 -19.32 -1.72 8.26
C TYR A 119 -19.47 -2.92 7.33
N LYS A 120 -20.70 -3.39 7.09
CA LYS A 120 -20.98 -4.46 6.12
C LYS A 120 -20.53 -4.11 4.70
N LEU A 121 -20.76 -2.86 4.27
CA LEU A 121 -20.34 -2.37 2.96
C LEU A 121 -18.81 -2.34 2.83
N ASP A 122 -18.10 -1.92 3.87
CA ASP A 122 -16.64 -1.87 3.89
C ASP A 122 -16.04 -3.28 3.83
N ILE A 123 -16.61 -4.24 4.58
CA ILE A 123 -16.25 -5.65 4.47
C ILE A 123 -16.47 -6.20 3.04
N ASP A 124 -17.63 -5.92 2.40
CA ASP A 124 -17.91 -6.36 1.01
C ASP A 124 -16.94 -5.71 0.00
N PHE A 125 -16.56 -4.45 0.21
CA PHE A 125 -15.54 -3.77 -0.59
C PHE A 125 -14.18 -4.46 -0.48
N TRP A 126 -13.73 -4.77 0.74
CA TRP A 126 -12.45 -5.43 0.98
C TRP A 126 -12.42 -6.85 0.42
N LEU A 127 -13.44 -7.65 0.71
CA LEU A 127 -13.59 -9.03 0.22
C LEU A 127 -13.38 -9.13 -1.29
N ARG A 128 -14.02 -8.24 -2.06
CA ARG A 128 -13.91 -8.20 -3.52
C ARG A 128 -12.60 -7.56 -3.98
N GLY A 129 -12.05 -6.66 -3.18
CA GLY A 129 -10.82 -5.92 -3.46
C GLY A 129 -9.53 -6.68 -3.20
N PHE A 130 -9.57 -7.79 -2.46
CA PHE A 130 -8.39 -8.60 -2.14
C PHE A 130 -7.88 -9.47 -3.29
N LEU A 131 -8.76 -9.85 -4.24
CA LEU A 131 -8.40 -10.71 -5.35
C LEU A 131 -7.09 -10.29 -6.08
N PRO A 132 -6.92 -9.03 -6.52
CA PRO A 132 -5.70 -8.63 -7.24
C PRO A 132 -4.42 -8.73 -6.38
N GLU A 133 -4.49 -8.42 -5.08
CA GLU A 133 -3.34 -8.49 -4.17
C GLU A 133 -2.93 -9.94 -3.92
N LEU A 134 -3.91 -10.78 -3.61
CA LEU A 134 -3.72 -12.21 -3.44
C LEU A 134 -3.13 -12.88 -4.66
N ALA A 135 -3.74 -12.64 -5.81
CA ALA A 135 -3.33 -13.24 -7.06
C ALA A 135 -1.87 -12.89 -7.37
N ASN A 136 -1.47 -11.64 -7.12
CA ASN A 136 -0.12 -11.17 -7.37
C ASN A 136 0.95 -11.91 -6.56
N TYR A 137 0.69 -12.29 -5.30
CA TYR A 137 1.67 -13.04 -4.51
C TYR A 137 2.10 -14.34 -5.21
N GLY A 138 1.20 -15.01 -5.92
CA GLY A 138 1.57 -16.20 -6.71
C GLY A 138 1.92 -15.92 -8.17
N ALA A 139 1.34 -14.87 -8.75
CA ALA A 139 1.56 -14.51 -10.15
C ALA A 139 2.97 -13.97 -10.40
N GLU A 140 3.53 -13.19 -9.48
CA GLU A 140 4.88 -12.64 -9.58
C GLU A 140 5.95 -13.74 -9.70
N PRO A 141 6.08 -14.69 -8.76
CA PRO A 141 7.04 -15.78 -8.90
C PRO A 141 6.71 -16.71 -10.08
N PHE A 142 5.44 -16.84 -10.46
CA PHE A 142 5.05 -17.64 -11.61
C PHE A 142 5.53 -17.03 -12.94
N LEU A 143 5.34 -15.72 -13.12
CA LEU A 143 5.86 -14.99 -14.27
C LEU A 143 7.40 -14.97 -14.26
N GLN A 144 8.00 -14.75 -13.08
CA GLN A 144 9.45 -14.79 -12.92
C GLN A 144 10.05 -16.12 -13.38
N ASN A 145 9.48 -17.24 -12.93
CA ASN A 145 9.97 -18.56 -13.33
C ASN A 145 9.79 -18.83 -14.82
N LYS A 146 8.75 -18.26 -15.46
CA LYS A 146 8.56 -18.37 -16.91
C LYS A 146 9.63 -17.60 -17.67
N ILE A 147 9.92 -16.36 -17.28
CA ILE A 147 10.93 -15.53 -17.94
C ILE A 147 12.33 -16.08 -17.67
N LEU A 148 12.66 -16.52 -16.45
CA LEU A 148 13.97 -17.08 -16.12
C LEU A 148 14.32 -18.35 -16.91
N LYS A 149 13.32 -19.16 -17.27
CA LYS A 149 13.53 -20.34 -18.13
C LYS A 149 13.84 -19.97 -19.57
N PHE A 150 13.43 -18.77 -19.97
CA PHE A 150 13.52 -18.26 -21.33
C PHE A 150 14.77 -17.38 -21.53
N ASP A 151 15.02 -16.43 -20.63
CA ASP A 151 16.18 -15.54 -20.65
C ASP A 151 16.60 -15.17 -19.22
N LYS A 152 17.68 -15.78 -18.74
CA LYS A 152 18.24 -15.52 -17.41
C LYS A 152 18.95 -14.17 -17.30
N LEU A 153 19.62 -13.74 -18.38
CA LEU A 153 20.49 -12.55 -18.36
C LEU A 153 19.66 -11.26 -18.33
N ASN A 154 18.59 -11.22 -19.12
CA ASN A 154 17.74 -10.06 -19.32
C ASN A 154 16.41 -10.14 -18.53
N PHE A 155 16.25 -11.15 -17.67
CA PHE A 155 15.05 -11.37 -16.86
C PHE A 155 14.52 -10.09 -16.19
N VAL A 156 15.39 -9.30 -15.57
CA VAL A 156 15.01 -8.09 -14.84
C VAL A 156 14.36 -7.06 -15.77
N GLU A 157 14.97 -6.78 -16.92
CA GLU A 157 14.44 -5.85 -17.93
C GLU A 157 13.10 -6.38 -18.46
N ILE A 158 13.05 -7.66 -18.85
CA ILE A 158 11.84 -8.27 -19.41
C ILE A 158 10.69 -8.22 -18.41
N PHE A 159 10.92 -8.66 -17.18
CA PHE A 159 9.90 -8.68 -16.14
C PHE A 159 9.38 -7.26 -15.87
N GLU A 160 10.28 -6.29 -15.68
CA GLU A 160 9.92 -4.90 -15.44
C GLU A 160 9.01 -4.35 -16.55
N LYS A 161 9.47 -4.41 -17.80
CA LYS A 161 8.75 -3.78 -18.91
C LYS A 161 7.40 -4.46 -19.15
N LEU A 162 7.34 -5.78 -19.07
CA LEU A 162 6.09 -6.51 -19.26
C LEU A 162 5.08 -6.32 -18.12
N SER A 163 5.54 -6.25 -16.87
CA SER A 163 4.68 -6.10 -15.70
C SER A 163 4.24 -4.66 -15.41
N ALA A 164 4.76 -3.68 -16.16
CA ALA A 164 4.38 -2.29 -16.03
C ALA A 164 2.88 -2.07 -16.40
N PRO A 165 2.09 -1.40 -15.55
CA PRO A 165 0.71 -1.05 -15.87
C PRO A 165 0.60 -0.09 -17.07
N GLU A 166 -0.40 -0.32 -17.92
CA GLU A 166 -0.72 0.56 -19.07
C GLU A 166 -1.82 1.58 -18.74
N GLN A 167 -2.06 1.79 -17.45
CA GLN A 167 -3.00 2.75 -16.91
C GLN A 167 -2.25 3.68 -15.97
N ILE A 168 -2.61 4.96 -15.99
CA ILE A 168 -2.09 5.90 -14.99
C ILE A 168 -2.65 5.57 -13.61
N SER A 169 -1.84 5.81 -12.58
CA SER A 169 -2.25 5.75 -11.19
C SER A 169 -3.32 6.79 -10.86
N PHE A 170 -4.04 6.61 -9.75
CA PHE A 170 -5.01 7.63 -9.34
C PHE A 170 -4.34 8.95 -8.93
N PHE A 171 -3.09 8.92 -8.46
CA PHE A 171 -2.29 10.13 -8.19
C PHE A 171 -1.91 10.86 -9.46
N GLN A 172 -1.40 10.16 -10.48
CA GLN A 172 -1.11 10.77 -11.78
C GLN A 172 -2.36 11.37 -12.42
N LYS A 173 -3.53 10.74 -12.22
CA LYS A 173 -4.81 11.30 -12.67
C LYS A 173 -5.17 12.59 -11.95
N GLU A 174 -4.98 12.65 -10.63
CA GLU A 174 -5.16 13.86 -9.83
C GLU A 174 -4.20 14.96 -10.28
N GLU A 175 -2.90 14.66 -10.38
CA GLU A 175 -1.88 15.62 -10.82
C GLU A 175 -2.22 16.18 -12.20
N LEU A 176 -2.62 15.34 -13.15
CA LEU A 176 -3.03 15.78 -14.49
C LEU A 176 -4.21 16.75 -14.44
N GLU A 177 -5.23 16.46 -13.64
CA GLU A 177 -6.40 17.34 -13.46
C GLU A 177 -5.98 18.66 -12.77
N PHE A 178 -5.12 18.59 -11.76
CA PHE A 178 -4.63 19.76 -11.03
C PHE A 178 -3.77 20.69 -11.88
N MET A 179 -2.84 20.13 -12.67
CA MET A 179 -2.00 20.91 -13.58
C MET A 179 -2.82 21.60 -14.67
N LYS A 180 -3.89 20.96 -15.18
CA LYS A 180 -4.81 21.61 -16.14
C LYS A 180 -5.50 22.83 -15.54
N ILE A 181 -5.84 22.78 -14.25
CA ILE A 181 -6.44 23.93 -13.55
C ILE A 181 -5.45 25.11 -13.48
N LYS A 182 -4.15 24.84 -13.32
CA LYS A 182 -3.11 25.89 -13.32
C LYS A 182 -3.09 26.69 -14.63
N LEU A 183 -3.36 26.03 -15.75
CA LEU A 183 -3.34 26.64 -17.08
C LEU A 183 -4.60 27.45 -17.41
N ILE A 184 -5.65 27.40 -16.59
CA ILE A 184 -6.84 28.24 -16.78
C ILE A 184 -6.47 29.70 -16.51
N HIS A 185 -6.65 30.56 -17.52
CA HIS A 185 -6.34 31.99 -17.45
C HIS A 185 -7.39 32.78 -16.66
N ASP A 186 -8.67 32.50 -16.90
CA ASP A 186 -9.78 33.10 -16.15
C ASP A 186 -9.73 32.67 -14.67
N LYS A 187 -9.55 33.64 -13.78
CA LYS A 187 -9.43 33.40 -12.33
C LYS A 187 -10.70 32.87 -11.68
N LYS A 188 -11.88 33.29 -12.16
CA LYS A 188 -13.17 32.82 -11.65
C LYS A 188 -13.36 31.35 -12.05
N LYS A 189 -13.15 31.03 -13.33
CA LYS A 189 -13.21 29.65 -13.84
C LYS A 189 -12.17 28.74 -13.19
N GLN A 190 -10.94 29.24 -13.00
CA GLN A 190 -9.88 28.50 -12.30
C GLN A 190 -10.31 28.14 -10.87
N LEU A 191 -10.91 29.09 -10.15
CA LEU A 191 -11.42 28.85 -8.79
C LEU A 191 -12.59 27.86 -8.77
N GLU A 192 -13.50 27.92 -9.74
CA GLU A 192 -14.62 26.98 -9.87
C GLU A 192 -14.12 25.54 -10.10
N GLU A 193 -13.19 25.34 -11.03
CA GLU A 193 -12.58 24.03 -11.28
C GLU A 193 -11.75 23.55 -10.08
N LEU A 194 -11.05 24.46 -9.38
CA LEU A 194 -10.32 24.13 -8.16
C LEU A 194 -11.26 23.65 -7.04
N LYS A 195 -12.46 24.24 -6.91
CA LYS A 195 -13.48 23.77 -5.96
C LYS A 195 -14.01 22.38 -6.33
N LYS A 196 -14.23 22.10 -7.63
CA LYS A 196 -14.60 20.75 -8.09
C LYS A 196 -13.51 19.72 -7.79
N HIS A 197 -12.26 20.10 -8.03
CA HIS A 197 -11.09 19.30 -7.72
C HIS A 197 -10.97 18.99 -6.23
N GLN A 198 -11.08 20.01 -5.37
CA GLN A 198 -11.05 19.86 -3.91
C GLN A 198 -12.12 18.86 -3.44
N LYS A 199 -13.37 18.97 -3.92
CA LYS A 199 -14.45 18.02 -3.58
C LYS A 199 -14.13 16.57 -3.98
N LYS A 200 -13.34 16.38 -5.04
CA LYS A 200 -12.97 15.05 -5.56
C LYS A 200 -11.76 14.44 -4.85
N TYR A 201 -10.83 15.26 -4.37
CA TYR A 201 -9.54 14.84 -3.82
C TYR A 201 -9.26 15.34 -2.39
N TYR A 202 -10.29 15.72 -1.63
CA TYR A 202 -10.15 16.20 -0.26
C TYR A 202 -9.42 15.20 0.66
N TRP A 203 -9.41 13.90 0.32
CA TRP A 203 -8.85 12.78 1.08
C TRP A 203 -7.39 12.45 0.70
N LEU A 204 -6.75 13.23 -0.17
CA LEU A 204 -5.45 12.89 -0.78
C LEU A 204 -4.34 12.59 0.24
N ARG A 205 -4.38 13.23 1.42
CA ARG A 205 -3.40 13.04 2.50
C ARG A 205 -3.84 12.07 3.60
N ASN A 206 -4.91 11.30 3.39
CA ASN A 206 -5.33 10.26 4.33
C ASN A 206 -4.34 9.08 4.30
N SER A 207 -4.29 8.35 5.40
CA SER A 207 -3.44 7.17 5.57
C SER A 207 -4.15 6.11 6.42
N TYR A 208 -3.43 5.04 6.77
CA TYR A 208 -3.90 4.03 7.74
C TYR A 208 -3.73 4.46 9.20
N GLY A 209 -3.07 5.59 9.47
CA GLY A 209 -2.87 6.13 10.83
C GLY A 209 -3.71 7.36 11.15
N PHE A 210 -4.12 8.12 10.14
CA PHE A 210 -4.91 9.34 10.29
C PHE A 210 -5.66 9.71 9.01
N THR A 211 -6.67 10.57 9.16
CA THR A 211 -7.35 11.23 8.03
C THR A 211 -7.36 12.74 8.22
N LYS A 212 -7.36 13.49 7.12
CA LYS A 212 -7.47 14.94 7.10
C LYS A 212 -8.26 15.37 5.86
N VAL A 213 -9.25 16.24 6.06
CA VAL A 213 -9.94 16.90 4.95
C VAL A 213 -9.08 18.06 4.47
N LEU A 214 -8.70 18.03 3.19
CA LEU A 214 -7.99 19.13 2.54
C LEU A 214 -8.99 20.18 2.09
N ASP A 215 -8.88 21.37 2.65
CA ASP A 215 -9.72 22.50 2.29
C ASP A 215 -9.28 23.16 0.98
N ILE A 216 -10.04 24.16 0.53
CA ILE A 216 -9.71 24.89 -0.71
C ILE A 216 -8.41 25.70 -0.59
N ASN A 217 -8.03 26.13 0.62
CA ASN A 217 -6.84 26.94 0.84
C ASN A 217 -5.57 26.13 0.66
N PHE A 218 -5.58 24.86 1.07
CA PHE A 218 -4.54 23.89 0.76
C PHE A 218 -4.27 23.86 -0.75
N PHE A 219 -5.29 23.58 -1.56
CA PHE A 219 -5.13 23.51 -3.01
C PHE A 219 -4.77 24.85 -3.66
N LYS A 220 -5.28 25.98 -3.14
CA LYS A 220 -4.87 27.31 -3.61
C LYS A 220 -3.38 27.55 -3.39
N ASN A 221 -2.86 27.17 -2.22
CA ASN A 221 -1.45 27.35 -1.88
C ASN A 221 -0.56 26.45 -2.74
N GLU A 222 -0.92 25.17 -2.92
CA GLU A 222 -0.21 24.27 -3.83
C GLU A 222 -0.20 24.81 -5.26
N LEU A 223 -1.34 25.32 -5.77
CA LEU A 223 -1.44 25.86 -7.12
C LEU A 223 -0.61 27.14 -7.33
N LYS A 224 -0.41 27.95 -6.28
CA LYS A 224 0.45 29.14 -6.32
C LYS A 224 1.93 28.76 -6.51
N ASN A 225 2.36 27.67 -5.88
CA ASN A 225 3.76 27.22 -5.89
C ASN A 225 4.20 26.55 -7.20
N ILE A 226 3.28 26.35 -8.15
CA ILE A 226 3.56 25.69 -9.43
C ILE A 226 3.62 26.74 -10.54
N SER A 227 4.67 26.76 -11.36
CA SER A 227 4.72 27.62 -12.55
C SER A 227 3.87 27.05 -13.70
N LYS A 228 3.43 27.89 -14.65
CA LYS A 228 2.70 27.39 -15.84
C LYS A 228 3.56 26.43 -16.67
N LYS A 229 4.86 26.76 -16.81
CA LYS A 229 5.85 25.93 -17.52
C LYS A 229 5.98 24.54 -16.89
N ASP A 230 6.04 24.47 -15.56
CA ASP A 230 6.11 23.18 -14.86
C ASP A 230 4.83 22.36 -15.02
N ALA A 231 3.67 23.03 -14.98
CA ALA A 231 2.38 22.39 -15.23
C ALA A 231 2.29 21.79 -16.65
N GLU A 232 2.69 22.54 -17.68
CA GLU A 232 2.74 22.05 -19.07
C GLU A 232 3.67 20.85 -19.23
N LYS A 233 4.89 20.96 -18.67
CA LYS A 233 5.87 19.87 -18.67
C LYS A 233 5.27 18.60 -18.06
N LYS A 234 4.67 18.72 -16.88
CA LYS A 234 4.08 17.60 -16.14
C LYS A 234 2.89 16.98 -16.87
N ILE A 235 2.03 17.79 -17.51
CA ILE A 235 0.92 17.30 -18.34
C ILE A 235 1.47 16.45 -19.50
N ASN A 236 2.51 16.93 -20.19
CA ASN A 236 3.11 16.21 -21.31
C ASN A 236 3.79 14.91 -20.85
N GLU A 237 4.51 14.94 -19.72
CA GLU A 237 5.09 13.74 -19.09
C GLU A 237 4.02 12.67 -18.83
N ILE A 238 2.91 13.03 -18.18
CA ILE A 238 1.84 12.07 -17.84
C ILE A 238 1.11 11.57 -19.09
N LYS A 239 0.82 12.43 -20.07
CA LYS A 239 0.17 12.03 -21.33
C LYS A 239 1.02 11.05 -22.12
N ASN A 240 2.33 11.28 -22.17
CA ASN A 240 3.26 10.45 -22.93
C ASN A 240 3.65 9.16 -22.20
N TYR A 241 3.50 9.12 -20.87
CA TYR A 241 3.88 7.98 -20.02
C TYR A 241 3.29 6.66 -20.51
N VAL A 242 1.96 6.58 -20.71
CA VAL A 242 1.31 5.34 -21.16
C VAL A 242 1.76 4.93 -22.56
N GLY A 243 1.95 5.89 -23.47
CA GLY A 243 2.47 5.64 -24.82
C GLY A 243 3.88 5.04 -24.77
N LYS A 244 4.76 5.60 -23.94
CA LYS A 244 6.12 5.11 -23.71
C LYS A 244 6.12 3.68 -23.17
N ILE A 245 5.32 3.38 -22.15
CA ILE A 245 5.20 2.02 -21.60
C ILE A 245 4.75 1.02 -22.67
N LYS A 246 3.74 1.37 -23.48
CA LYS A 246 3.27 0.51 -24.57
C LYS A 246 4.34 0.27 -25.64
N GLN A 247 5.10 1.30 -26.00
CA GLN A 247 6.20 1.20 -26.94
C GLN A 247 7.34 0.33 -26.39
N GLU A 248 7.74 0.55 -25.13
CA GLU A 248 8.77 -0.25 -24.45
C GLU A 248 8.38 -1.71 -24.36
N LYS A 249 7.13 -2.03 -24.02
CA LYS A 249 6.60 -3.40 -24.04
C LYS A 249 6.72 -4.03 -25.42
N LYS A 250 6.22 -3.36 -26.46
CA LYS A 250 6.33 -3.86 -27.85
C LYS A 250 7.78 -4.11 -28.24
N ARG A 251 8.70 -3.20 -27.87
CA ARG A 251 10.14 -3.34 -28.12
C ARG A 251 10.70 -4.58 -27.44
N VAL A 252 10.40 -4.80 -26.16
CA VAL A 252 10.88 -5.96 -25.38
C VAL A 252 10.29 -7.26 -25.91
N ILE A 253 8.99 -7.30 -26.22
CA ILE A 253 8.33 -8.48 -26.82
C ILE A 253 9.03 -8.86 -28.13
N LYS A 254 9.27 -7.88 -29.01
CA LYS A 254 9.95 -8.11 -30.30
C LYS A 254 11.42 -8.50 -30.14
N LYS A 255 12.17 -7.76 -29.29
CA LYS A 255 13.61 -7.96 -29.07
C LYS A 255 13.92 -9.37 -28.59
N TYR A 256 13.16 -9.85 -27.61
CA TYR A 256 13.43 -11.14 -27.00
C TYR A 256 12.61 -12.28 -27.63
N LYS A 257 11.61 -12.00 -28.49
CA LYS A 257 10.68 -12.98 -29.08
C LYS A 257 9.82 -13.68 -28.01
N ILE A 258 9.19 -12.88 -27.16
CA ILE A 258 8.42 -13.36 -26.01
C ILE A 258 7.09 -13.94 -26.45
N ASP A 259 6.74 -15.13 -25.95
CA ASP A 259 5.48 -15.78 -26.28
C ASP A 259 4.25 -15.07 -25.72
N ASP A 260 3.13 -15.18 -26.44
CA ASP A 260 1.87 -14.53 -26.09
C ASP A 260 1.31 -14.96 -24.72
N ASN A 261 1.64 -16.16 -24.26
CA ASN A 261 1.20 -16.63 -22.95
C ASN A 261 1.95 -15.91 -21.82
N ILE A 262 3.26 -15.70 -21.91
CA ILE A 262 4.03 -14.83 -20.99
C ILE A 262 3.50 -13.39 -21.05
N VAL A 263 3.23 -12.86 -22.24
CA VAL A 263 2.67 -11.51 -22.40
C VAL A 263 1.31 -11.40 -21.72
N ASN A 264 0.43 -12.40 -21.91
CA ASN A 264 -0.88 -12.43 -21.26
C ASN A 264 -0.74 -12.47 -19.73
N ILE A 265 0.10 -13.36 -19.17
CA ILE A 265 0.37 -13.44 -17.72
C ILE A 265 0.83 -12.08 -17.19
N ALA A 266 1.80 -11.44 -17.85
CA ALA A 266 2.34 -10.16 -17.43
C ALA A 266 1.29 -9.04 -17.48
N ASN A 267 0.46 -8.99 -18.52
CA ASN A 267 -0.62 -8.02 -18.63
C ASN A 267 -1.69 -8.22 -17.54
N LYS A 268 -1.97 -9.45 -17.14
CA LYS A 268 -2.87 -9.76 -16.02
C LYS A 268 -2.32 -9.32 -14.68
N LEU A 269 -1.04 -9.56 -14.46
CA LEU A 269 -0.33 -9.11 -13.26
C LEU A 269 -0.31 -7.57 -13.20
N ALA A 270 0.04 -6.89 -14.30
CA ALA A 270 0.06 -5.44 -14.41
C ALA A 270 -1.31 -4.82 -14.13
N TYR A 271 -2.39 -5.42 -14.65
CA TYR A 271 -3.76 -4.99 -14.37
C TYR A 271 -4.12 -5.12 -12.88
N CYS A 272 -3.70 -6.21 -12.22
CA CYS A 272 -3.91 -6.38 -10.79
C CYS A 272 -3.12 -5.35 -9.95
N VAL A 273 -1.90 -4.99 -10.37
CA VAL A 273 -1.13 -3.90 -9.73
C VAL A 273 -1.88 -2.57 -9.83
N TRP A 274 -2.39 -2.22 -11.01
CA TRP A 274 -3.20 -1.01 -11.20
C TRP A 274 -4.48 -1.03 -10.34
N TRP A 275 -5.18 -2.16 -10.29
CA TRP A 275 -6.39 -2.29 -9.48
C TRP A 275 -6.09 -2.10 -7.99
N GLN A 276 -4.97 -2.62 -7.48
CA GLN A 276 -4.54 -2.38 -6.10
C GLN A 276 -4.28 -0.90 -5.82
N ASP A 277 -3.65 -0.18 -6.74
CA ASP A 277 -3.46 1.26 -6.64
C ASP A 277 -4.82 1.99 -6.57
N LEU A 278 -5.72 1.71 -7.51
CA LEU A 278 -7.06 2.29 -7.53
C LEU A 278 -7.86 1.99 -6.25
N ARG A 279 -7.65 0.82 -5.62
CA ARG A 279 -8.31 0.45 -4.37
C ARG A 279 -7.90 1.35 -3.21
N LYS A 280 -6.64 1.81 -3.14
CA LYS A 280 -6.15 2.72 -2.09
C LYS A 280 -6.97 4.00 -2.00
N LYS A 281 -7.38 4.57 -3.14
CA LYS A 281 -8.29 5.72 -3.17
C LYS A 281 -9.56 5.48 -2.33
N PHE A 282 -10.22 4.34 -2.52
CA PHE A 282 -11.48 4.06 -1.83
C PHE A 282 -11.26 3.67 -0.36
N ILE A 283 -10.10 3.11 -0.02
CA ILE A 283 -9.71 2.89 1.37
C ILE A 283 -9.59 4.23 2.11
N PHE A 284 -8.96 5.23 1.49
CA PHE A 284 -8.80 6.55 2.09
C PHE A 284 -10.11 7.30 2.28
N ILE A 285 -11.06 7.11 1.37
CA ILE A 285 -12.44 7.60 1.51
C ILE A 285 -13.17 6.82 2.62
N GLY A 286 -13.04 5.49 2.67
CA GLY A 286 -13.60 4.65 3.74
C GLY A 286 -13.10 5.08 5.12
N ASN A 287 -11.80 5.30 5.28
CA ASN A 287 -11.19 5.80 6.52
C ASN A 287 -11.75 7.18 6.92
N HIS A 288 -12.04 8.05 5.94
CA HIS A 288 -12.69 9.33 6.22
C HIS A 288 -14.10 9.13 6.76
N ILE A 289 -14.90 8.25 6.14
CA ILE A 289 -16.25 7.89 6.61
C ILE A 289 -16.18 7.37 8.05
N ILE A 290 -15.28 6.43 8.33
CA ILE A 290 -15.03 5.90 9.69
C ILE A 290 -14.75 7.06 10.65
N THR A 291 -13.83 7.96 10.31
CA THR A 291 -13.45 9.09 11.16
C THR A 291 -14.65 9.97 11.51
N LYS A 292 -15.51 10.28 10.54
CA LYS A 292 -16.73 11.07 10.81
C LYS A 292 -17.66 10.38 11.80
N PHE A 293 -17.83 9.06 11.71
CA PHE A 293 -18.58 8.31 12.71
C PHE A 293 -17.89 8.36 14.07
N ILE A 294 -16.58 8.14 14.13
CA ILE A 294 -15.85 8.14 15.40
C ILE A 294 -15.91 9.52 16.09
N GLU A 295 -15.81 10.62 15.34
CA GLU A 295 -15.98 11.97 15.87
C GLU A 295 -17.39 12.18 16.47
N GLU A 296 -18.43 11.72 15.78
CA GLU A 296 -19.81 11.82 16.27
C GLU A 296 -20.05 10.94 17.50
N ILE A 297 -19.58 9.69 17.47
CA ILE A 297 -19.68 8.73 18.58
C ILE A 297 -18.92 9.24 19.80
N SER A 298 -17.74 9.84 19.58
CA SER A 298 -16.93 10.43 20.65
C SER A 298 -17.71 11.48 21.43
N LYS A 299 -18.41 12.38 20.73
CA LYS A 299 -19.26 13.42 21.33
C LYS A 299 -20.43 12.81 22.10
N ARG A 300 -21.18 11.90 21.49
CA ARG A 300 -22.41 11.32 22.07
C ARG A 300 -22.13 10.44 23.30
N LYS A 301 -21.12 9.57 23.21
CA LYS A 301 -20.76 8.63 24.28
C LYS A 301 -19.79 9.21 25.31
N LYS A 302 -19.29 10.44 25.08
CA LYS A 302 -18.26 11.10 25.90
C LYS A 302 -17.00 10.22 26.05
N ILE A 303 -16.59 9.55 24.97
CA ILE A 303 -15.37 8.75 24.91
C ILE A 303 -14.36 9.48 24.03
N PRO A 304 -13.11 9.73 24.47
CA PRO A 304 -12.14 10.46 23.66
C PRO A 304 -11.91 9.82 22.29
N PHE A 305 -11.84 10.63 21.23
CA PHE A 305 -11.51 10.16 19.87
C PHE A 305 -10.24 9.30 19.84
N LYS A 306 -9.22 9.70 20.61
CA LYS A 306 -7.97 8.94 20.72
C LYS A 306 -8.22 7.52 21.19
N GLU A 307 -9.08 7.31 22.20
CA GLU A 307 -9.42 5.98 22.71
C GLU A 307 -10.19 5.15 21.66
N LEU A 308 -11.23 5.73 21.05
CA LEU A 308 -12.01 5.05 20.00
C LEU A 308 -11.14 4.65 18.80
N SER A 309 -10.07 5.38 18.52
CA SER A 309 -9.15 5.04 17.42
C SER A 309 -8.35 3.74 17.63
N TYR A 310 -8.42 3.13 18.82
CA TYR A 310 -7.82 1.82 19.14
C TYR A 310 -8.84 0.68 19.28
N TYR A 311 -10.11 0.94 18.94
CA TYR A 311 -11.12 -0.10 18.75
C TYR A 311 -10.97 -0.68 17.33
N CYS A 312 -11.41 -1.92 17.14
CA CYS A 312 -11.72 -2.49 15.83
C CYS A 312 -13.15 -2.12 15.41
N LEU A 313 -13.49 -2.15 14.12
CA LEU A 313 -14.82 -1.73 13.66
C LEU A 313 -15.95 -2.59 14.23
N ASN A 314 -15.75 -3.90 14.36
CA ASN A 314 -16.71 -4.78 15.01
C ASN A 314 -16.97 -4.37 16.48
N GLU A 315 -15.94 -3.93 17.20
CA GLU A 315 -16.07 -3.47 18.59
C GLU A 315 -16.81 -2.13 18.68
N ILE A 316 -16.74 -1.28 17.64
CA ILE A 316 -17.59 -0.08 17.55
C ILE A 316 -19.06 -0.49 17.37
N VAL A 317 -19.36 -1.53 16.57
CA VAL A 317 -20.72 -2.05 16.46
C VAL A 317 -21.23 -2.56 17.82
N GLU A 318 -20.40 -3.31 18.56
CA GLU A 318 -20.72 -3.78 19.91
C GLU A 318 -20.92 -2.61 20.90
N LEU A 319 -20.08 -1.58 20.84
CA LEU A 319 -20.24 -0.35 21.64
C LEU A 319 -21.56 0.35 21.34
N LEU A 320 -21.97 0.46 20.07
CA LEU A 320 -23.21 1.15 19.70
C LEU A 320 -24.46 0.34 20.05
N LYS A 321 -24.39 -0.99 19.98
CA LYS A 321 -25.54 -1.87 20.23
C LYS A 321 -25.71 -2.22 21.72
N GLU A 322 -24.61 -2.51 22.41
CA GLU A 322 -24.61 -3.12 23.74
C GLU A 322 -23.89 -2.23 24.77
N ASN A 323 -23.43 -1.03 24.37
CA ASN A 323 -22.62 -0.13 25.21
C ASN A 323 -21.33 -0.79 25.75
N LYS A 324 -20.87 -1.86 25.08
CA LYS A 324 -19.71 -2.64 25.48
C LYS A 324 -18.43 -1.88 25.19
N ARG A 325 -17.75 -1.45 26.26
CA ARG A 325 -16.46 -0.73 26.16
C ARG A 325 -15.29 -1.70 26.12
N VAL A 326 -14.23 -1.27 25.44
CA VAL A 326 -12.96 -2.00 25.33
C VAL A 326 -11.89 -1.25 26.12
N ASN A 327 -11.15 -1.97 26.96
CA ASN A 327 -9.99 -1.39 27.65
C ASN A 327 -8.82 -1.25 26.66
N VAL A 328 -8.59 -0.02 26.17
CA VAL A 328 -7.53 0.26 25.20
C VAL A 328 -6.16 0.55 25.83
N LYS A 329 -6.06 0.69 27.17
CA LYS A 329 -4.80 1.11 27.83
C LYS A 329 -3.63 0.21 27.44
N GLU A 330 -3.87 -1.11 27.41
CA GLU A 330 -2.86 -2.09 27.01
C GLU A 330 -2.62 -2.12 25.49
N ARG A 331 -3.63 -1.79 24.68
CA ARG A 331 -3.54 -1.75 23.21
C ARG A 331 -2.70 -0.61 22.69
N LEU A 332 -2.57 0.48 23.44
CA LEU A 332 -1.75 1.64 23.07
C LEU A 332 -0.30 1.25 22.78
N LYS A 333 0.21 0.23 23.47
CA LYS A 333 1.57 -0.28 23.31
C LYS A 333 1.64 -1.49 22.41
N ASP A 334 0.84 -2.52 22.70
CA ASP A 334 0.90 -3.81 22.02
C ASP A 334 -0.50 -4.37 21.75
N PHE A 335 -0.79 -4.66 20.49
CA PHE A 335 -2.06 -5.27 20.10
C PHE A 335 -1.86 -6.24 18.93
N VAL A 336 -2.46 -7.41 19.02
CA VAL A 336 -2.44 -8.42 17.96
C VAL A 336 -3.87 -8.74 17.53
N THR A 337 -4.09 -8.68 16.22
CA THR A 337 -5.22 -9.29 15.53
C THR A 337 -4.74 -10.55 14.83
N TYR A 338 -5.42 -11.67 15.03
CA TYR A 338 -5.00 -12.95 14.48
C TYR A 338 -6.15 -13.74 13.87
N TYR A 339 -5.97 -14.15 12.61
CA TYR A 339 -6.89 -15.01 11.87
C TYR A 339 -6.25 -16.39 11.60
N HIS A 340 -7.03 -17.45 11.83
CA HIS A 340 -6.61 -18.84 11.66
C HIS A 340 -7.74 -19.68 11.05
N GLU A 341 -7.49 -20.32 9.89
CA GLU A 341 -8.32 -21.41 9.35
C GLU A 341 -9.85 -21.27 9.50
N ARG A 342 -10.44 -20.13 9.06
CA ARG A 342 -11.89 -19.85 9.14
C ARG A 342 -12.46 -19.67 10.55
N LYS A 343 -11.62 -19.57 11.57
CA LYS A 343 -12.04 -19.28 12.94
C LYS A 343 -12.25 -17.77 13.10
N LYS A 344 -13.02 -17.41 14.13
CA LYS A 344 -13.16 -16.02 14.57
C LYS A 344 -11.80 -15.40 14.85
N ILE A 345 -11.65 -14.13 14.50
CA ILE A 345 -10.47 -13.34 14.76
C ILE A 345 -10.29 -13.21 16.26
N LYS A 346 -9.04 -13.39 16.70
CA LYS A 346 -8.64 -13.20 18.08
C LYS A 346 -8.00 -11.82 18.24
N TYR A 347 -8.40 -11.14 19.30
CA TYR A 347 -7.89 -9.84 19.72
C TYR A 347 -7.09 -10.03 21.02
N ILE A 348 -5.80 -9.68 21.00
CA ILE A 348 -4.90 -9.90 22.14
C ILE A 348 -4.18 -8.58 22.42
N SER A 349 -4.14 -8.13 23.67
CA SER A 349 -3.57 -6.83 24.06
C SER A 349 -2.40 -6.99 25.04
N GLY A 350 -1.59 -5.93 25.16
CA GLY A 350 -0.57 -5.78 26.19
C GLY A 350 0.55 -6.82 26.13
N LYS A 351 1.04 -7.22 27.30
CA LYS A 351 2.19 -8.15 27.43
C LYS A 351 1.94 -9.48 26.72
N LYS A 352 0.70 -9.97 26.70
CA LYS A 352 0.32 -11.20 25.98
C LYS A 352 0.50 -11.04 24.47
N ALA A 353 0.11 -9.88 23.92
CA ALA A 353 0.30 -9.55 22.52
C ALA A 353 1.79 -9.44 22.16
N ALA A 354 2.58 -8.75 22.99
CA ALA A 354 4.03 -8.64 22.80
C ALA A 354 4.72 -10.02 22.80
N LYS A 355 4.38 -10.89 23.78
CA LYS A 355 4.92 -12.25 23.86
C LYS A 355 4.56 -13.08 22.63
N LEU A 356 3.34 -12.96 22.14
CA LEU A 356 2.88 -13.67 20.94
C LEU A 356 3.57 -13.17 19.67
N ALA A 357 3.74 -11.85 19.52
CA ALA A 357 4.33 -11.24 18.33
C ALA A 357 5.84 -11.42 18.26
N LYS A 358 6.53 -11.53 19.41
CA LYS A 358 7.99 -11.58 19.53
C LYS A 358 8.67 -12.52 18.52
N PRO A 359 8.28 -13.81 18.37
CA PRO A 359 8.92 -14.72 17.42
C PRO A 359 8.80 -14.30 15.95
N TYR A 360 7.84 -13.45 15.60
CA TYR A 360 7.58 -13.02 14.23
C TYR A 360 8.27 -11.71 13.87
N VAL A 361 8.55 -10.84 14.85
CA VAL A 361 9.15 -9.51 14.61
C VAL A 361 10.59 -9.39 15.07
N GLU A 362 10.99 -10.21 16.02
CA GLU A 362 12.37 -10.30 16.48
C GLU A 362 13.21 -10.91 15.36
N VAL A 363 14.23 -10.17 14.94
CA VAL A 363 15.22 -10.66 13.98
C VAL A 363 16.49 -10.86 14.77
N LYS A 364 17.02 -12.08 14.80
CA LYS A 364 18.36 -12.33 15.32
C LYS A 364 19.35 -11.66 14.38
N ILE A 365 19.91 -10.54 14.83
CA ILE A 365 20.86 -9.75 14.05
C ILE A 365 22.26 -10.10 14.54
N ASN A 366 23.11 -10.55 13.63
CA ASN A 366 24.54 -10.53 13.86
C ASN A 366 25.03 -9.10 13.57
N SER A 367 25.29 -8.30 14.61
CA SER A 367 25.78 -6.92 14.47
C SER A 367 27.11 -6.84 13.72
N ASN A 368 27.91 -7.90 13.75
CA ASN A 368 29.22 -8.01 13.08
C ASN A 368 29.11 -8.40 11.60
N LEU A 369 27.89 -8.59 11.08
CA LEU A 369 27.67 -8.89 9.66
C LEU A 369 28.21 -7.73 8.80
N LYS A 370 29.31 -7.97 8.08
CA LYS A 370 29.95 -6.98 7.19
C LYS A 370 29.26 -6.88 5.83
N GLU A 371 28.64 -7.97 5.39
CA GLU A 371 27.98 -8.10 4.09
C GLU A 371 26.61 -8.76 4.24
N PHE A 372 25.60 -8.24 3.56
CA PHE A 372 24.29 -8.87 3.45
C PHE A 372 23.69 -8.66 2.06
N LYS A 373 22.65 -9.43 1.74
CA LYS A 373 22.06 -9.47 0.40
C LYS A 373 20.59 -9.09 0.39
N GLY A 374 20.12 -8.70 -0.79
CA GLY A 374 18.69 -8.57 -1.10
C GLY A 374 18.42 -8.86 -2.57
N THR A 375 17.20 -8.57 -3.00
CA THR A 375 16.77 -8.74 -4.39
C THR A 375 17.07 -7.48 -5.18
N VAL A 376 17.89 -7.62 -6.22
CA VAL A 376 18.13 -6.54 -7.19
C VAL A 376 16.84 -6.25 -7.95
N VAL A 377 16.38 -5.00 -7.88
CA VAL A 377 15.22 -4.55 -8.66
C VAL A 377 15.59 -3.48 -9.67
N SER A 378 16.66 -2.72 -9.45
CA SER A 378 17.22 -1.75 -10.40
C SER A 378 18.73 -1.89 -10.39
N ARG A 379 19.32 -2.26 -11.55
CA ARG A 379 20.77 -2.45 -11.71
C ARG A 379 21.47 -1.11 -11.88
N GLY A 380 22.79 -1.11 -11.66
CA GLY A 380 23.67 0.02 -11.98
C GLY A 380 25.05 -0.17 -11.36
N LYS A 381 25.92 0.82 -11.55
CA LYS A 381 27.30 0.77 -11.05
C LYS A 381 27.32 0.54 -9.54
N THR A 382 28.38 -0.11 -9.07
CA THR A 382 28.65 -0.19 -7.62
C THR A 382 28.90 1.22 -7.09
N LEU A 383 28.23 1.59 -6.02
CA LEU A 383 28.27 2.93 -5.45
C LEU A 383 28.57 2.88 -3.96
N MET A 384 29.29 3.89 -3.47
CA MET A 384 29.50 4.12 -2.05
C MET A 384 28.79 5.40 -1.61
N GLY A 385 28.22 5.39 -0.42
CA GLY A 385 27.56 6.57 0.14
C GLY A 385 27.21 6.41 1.61
N LYS A 386 26.84 7.53 2.25
CA LYS A 386 26.36 7.51 3.64
C LYS A 386 24.94 6.98 3.68
N ALA A 387 24.69 5.95 4.49
CA ALA A 387 23.37 5.44 4.75
C ALA A 387 22.53 6.47 5.50
N LYS A 388 21.32 6.73 5.01
CA LYS A 388 20.30 7.54 5.68
C LYS A 388 19.06 6.70 5.88
N ILE A 389 18.77 6.39 7.13
CA ILE A 389 17.68 5.53 7.56
C ILE A 389 16.43 6.38 7.74
N LEU A 390 15.49 6.21 6.80
CA LEU A 390 14.19 6.87 6.82
C LEU A 390 13.10 5.86 7.20
N LEU A 391 12.67 5.90 8.46
CA LEU A 391 11.57 5.09 8.98
C LEU A 391 10.18 5.71 8.70
N THR A 392 10.15 6.98 8.28
CA THR A 392 8.94 7.72 7.98
C THR A 392 9.24 8.83 6.96
N PRO A 393 8.30 9.17 6.06
CA PRO A 393 8.45 10.28 5.13
C PRO A 393 8.45 11.66 5.82
N ARG A 394 8.33 11.74 7.14
CA ARG A 394 8.54 13.00 7.88
C ARG A 394 10.01 13.38 7.99
N ASN A 395 10.93 12.45 7.75
CA ASN A 395 12.38 12.66 7.89
C ASN A 395 13.11 12.83 6.55
N LEU A 396 12.41 13.21 5.47
CA LEU A 396 13.00 13.39 4.14
C LEU A 396 14.12 14.46 4.11
N ASN A 397 14.09 15.39 5.05
CA ASN A 397 15.12 16.41 5.24
C ASN A 397 16.50 15.84 5.63
N LYS A 398 16.58 14.60 6.12
CA LYS A 398 17.87 13.93 6.42
C LYS A 398 18.68 13.57 5.17
N MET A 399 18.04 13.55 3.99
CA MET A 399 18.66 13.11 2.73
C MET A 399 19.38 14.25 2.03
N ASN A 400 20.68 14.05 1.80
CA ASN A 400 21.49 14.86 0.90
C ASN A 400 21.67 14.14 -0.44
N LYS A 401 22.11 14.91 -1.46
CA LYS A 401 22.42 14.34 -2.78
C LYS A 401 23.61 13.39 -2.65
N GLY A 402 23.47 12.17 -3.18
CA GLY A 402 24.52 11.14 -3.15
C GLY A 402 24.46 10.18 -1.95
N ASP A 403 23.58 10.43 -0.97
CA ASP A 403 23.34 9.50 0.14
C ASP A 403 22.68 8.20 -0.33
N ILE A 404 22.84 7.12 0.44
CA ILE A 404 22.11 5.86 0.23
C ILE A 404 20.84 5.89 1.07
N LEU A 405 19.68 5.83 0.43
CA LEU A 405 18.39 5.75 1.10
C LEU A 405 18.16 4.35 1.66
N VAL A 406 17.97 4.23 2.97
CA VAL A 406 17.63 2.97 3.64
C VAL A 406 16.25 3.12 4.30
N ALA A 407 15.30 2.24 3.99
CA ALA A 407 13.94 2.33 4.56
C ALA A 407 13.29 0.95 4.75
N PRO A 408 12.29 0.78 5.64
CA PRO A 408 11.57 -0.49 5.73
C PRO A 408 10.84 -0.81 4.42
N MET A 409 10.18 0.20 3.86
CA MET A 409 9.55 0.23 2.54
C MET A 409 9.45 1.68 2.07
N THR A 410 9.20 1.92 0.78
CA THR A 410 8.91 3.27 0.26
C THR A 410 7.45 3.42 -0.15
N SER A 411 6.95 4.66 -0.08
CA SER A 411 5.65 5.11 -0.57
C SER A 411 5.84 6.32 -1.50
N PRO A 412 4.80 6.81 -2.20
CA PRO A 412 4.92 8.01 -3.04
C PRO A 412 5.52 9.23 -2.32
N ASP A 413 5.35 9.34 -1.01
CA ASP A 413 5.93 10.42 -0.20
C ASP A 413 7.47 10.40 -0.17
N TYR A 414 8.10 9.26 -0.47
CA TYR A 414 9.56 9.12 -0.48
C TYR A 414 10.21 9.64 -1.78
N VAL A 415 9.44 9.97 -2.82
CA VAL A 415 9.99 10.31 -4.15
C VAL A 415 11.03 11.44 -4.09
N ILE A 416 10.84 12.44 -3.22
CA ILE A 416 11.81 13.52 -3.04
C ILE A 416 13.15 13.00 -2.51
N ALA A 417 13.12 12.10 -1.51
CA ALA A 417 14.32 11.46 -0.98
C ALA A 417 14.95 10.51 -2.01
N MET A 418 14.13 9.74 -2.73
CA MET A 418 14.60 8.82 -3.77
C MET A 418 15.37 9.56 -4.85
N ARG A 419 14.90 10.73 -5.32
CA ARG A 419 15.59 11.56 -6.32
C ARG A 419 16.97 12.07 -5.89
N LYS A 420 17.22 12.19 -4.58
CA LYS A 420 18.53 12.60 -4.04
C LYS A 420 19.48 11.42 -3.87
N ALA A 421 18.95 10.20 -3.80
CA ALA A 421 19.72 9.03 -3.43
C ALA A 421 20.64 8.56 -4.56
N SER A 422 21.84 8.10 -4.22
CA SER A 422 22.74 7.39 -5.15
C SER A 422 22.35 5.92 -5.30
N ALA A 423 21.85 5.30 -4.24
CA ALA A 423 21.26 3.97 -4.26
C ALA A 423 20.14 3.85 -3.20
N ILE A 424 19.27 2.86 -3.37
CA ILE A 424 18.11 2.63 -2.50
C ILE A 424 18.15 1.20 -1.96
N ILE A 425 17.99 1.06 -0.64
CA ILE A 425 17.92 -0.21 0.06
C ILE A 425 16.62 -0.27 0.85
N THR A 426 15.85 -1.36 0.70
CA THR A 426 14.70 -1.61 1.57
C THR A 426 14.70 -2.97 2.26
N ASP A 427 14.12 -3.04 3.45
CA ASP A 427 13.92 -4.30 4.17
C ASP A 427 12.87 -5.17 3.49
N GLU A 428 11.77 -4.55 3.05
CA GLU A 428 10.64 -5.21 2.41
C GLU A 428 10.45 -4.71 0.98
N GLY A 429 9.87 -5.56 0.13
CA GLY A 429 9.59 -5.25 -1.27
C GLY A 429 9.95 -6.40 -2.20
N GLY A 430 9.26 -6.45 -3.35
CA GLY A 430 9.54 -7.37 -4.47
C GLY A 430 9.79 -6.60 -5.76
N MET A 431 9.83 -7.32 -6.89
CA MET A 431 10.13 -6.76 -8.22
C MET A 431 9.08 -5.75 -8.69
N THR A 432 7.88 -5.80 -8.12
CA THR A 432 6.74 -4.93 -8.44
C THR A 432 6.47 -3.87 -7.36
N SER A 433 7.34 -3.77 -6.35
CA SER A 433 7.17 -2.81 -5.25
C SER A 433 7.32 -1.35 -5.70
N HIS A 434 6.82 -0.41 -4.90
CA HIS A 434 7.00 1.02 -5.16
C HIS A 434 8.48 1.40 -5.30
N ALA A 435 9.35 0.89 -4.42
CA ALA A 435 10.79 1.09 -4.50
C ALA A 435 11.35 0.61 -5.84
N ALA A 436 10.95 -0.58 -6.29
CA ALA A 436 11.37 -1.14 -7.58
C ALA A 436 10.94 -0.23 -8.73
N ILE A 437 9.64 0.07 -8.86
CA ILE A 437 9.08 0.85 -9.97
C ILE A 437 9.75 2.22 -10.06
N VAL A 438 9.75 3.00 -8.97
CA VAL A 438 10.26 4.38 -9.00
C VAL A 438 11.79 4.43 -9.15
N SER A 439 12.53 3.50 -8.55
CA SER A 439 14.00 3.49 -8.72
C SER A 439 14.43 3.28 -10.17
N ARG A 440 13.72 2.42 -10.92
CA ARG A 440 13.96 2.20 -12.36
C ARG A 440 13.64 3.43 -13.19
N GLU A 441 12.51 4.08 -12.90
CA GLU A 441 12.12 5.32 -13.57
C GLU A 441 13.15 6.44 -13.37
N LEU A 442 13.79 6.47 -12.20
CA LEU A 442 14.83 7.45 -11.87
C LEU A 442 16.25 7.01 -12.31
N GLY A 443 16.42 5.77 -12.77
CA GLY A 443 17.75 5.21 -13.10
C GLY A 443 18.65 5.03 -11.89
N ILE A 444 18.08 4.79 -10.70
CA ILE A 444 18.81 4.67 -9.43
C ILE A 444 18.95 3.19 -9.06
N PRO A 445 20.18 2.71 -8.74
CA PRO A 445 20.40 1.37 -8.21
C PRO A 445 19.54 1.05 -6.99
N CYS A 446 18.92 -0.13 -6.95
CA CYS A 446 17.96 -0.47 -5.91
C CYS A 446 17.96 -1.97 -5.56
N ILE A 447 18.11 -2.25 -4.26
CA ILE A 447 18.03 -3.58 -3.67
C ILE A 447 16.91 -3.57 -2.63
N VAL A 448 15.95 -4.49 -2.76
CA VAL A 448 14.81 -4.61 -1.83
C VAL A 448 14.82 -5.96 -1.13
N GLY A 449 13.98 -6.12 -0.11
CA GLY A 449 13.79 -7.43 0.52
C GLY A 449 15.00 -7.89 1.34
N THR A 450 15.84 -6.97 1.82
CA THR A 450 17.02 -7.30 2.65
C THR A 450 16.65 -7.81 4.04
N LYS A 451 15.41 -7.55 4.50
CA LYS A 451 14.83 -7.91 5.81
C LYS A 451 15.49 -7.28 7.04
N ILE A 452 16.71 -6.77 6.93
CA ILE A 452 17.56 -6.42 8.07
C ILE A 452 18.32 -5.08 7.91
N ALA A 453 18.30 -4.44 6.74
CA ALA A 453 19.10 -3.25 6.46
C ALA A 453 18.85 -2.12 7.46
N THR A 454 17.59 -1.80 7.77
CA THR A 454 17.28 -0.69 8.72
C THR A 454 17.72 -0.97 10.16
N LYS A 455 17.99 -2.24 10.48
CA LYS A 455 18.41 -2.68 11.82
C LYS A 455 19.92 -2.85 11.93
N ILE A 456 20.60 -3.07 10.81
CA ILE A 456 22.02 -3.38 10.72
C ILE A 456 22.86 -2.15 10.36
N LEU A 457 22.33 -1.29 9.50
CA LEU A 457 22.98 -0.03 9.14
C LEU A 457 22.68 1.02 10.21
N LYS A 458 23.51 2.06 10.28
CA LYS A 458 23.29 3.23 11.14
C LYS A 458 23.29 4.51 10.29
N ASP A 459 22.56 5.52 10.74
CA ASP A 459 22.58 6.85 10.10
C ASP A 459 24.03 7.35 9.99
N GLY A 460 24.44 7.75 8.78
CA GLY A 460 25.77 8.25 8.46
C GLY A 460 26.83 7.18 8.16
N MET A 461 26.53 5.89 8.35
CA MET A 461 27.46 4.79 8.06
C MET A 461 27.81 4.75 6.57
N LEU A 462 29.09 4.59 6.24
CA LEU A 462 29.51 4.40 4.86
C LEU A 462 29.17 2.98 4.39
N VAL A 463 28.49 2.88 3.26
CA VAL A 463 27.99 1.62 2.71
C VAL A 463 28.34 1.55 1.24
N GLU A 464 28.76 0.37 0.79
CA GLU A 464 28.90 0.03 -0.62
C GLU A 464 27.69 -0.80 -1.07
N VAL A 465 27.15 -0.48 -2.23
CA VAL A 465 25.99 -1.15 -2.84
C VAL A 465 26.36 -1.64 -4.22
N ASP A 466 26.44 -2.96 -4.36
CA ASP A 466 26.57 -3.68 -5.63
C ASP A 466 25.17 -4.17 -6.05
N ALA A 467 24.50 -3.34 -6.87
CA ALA A 467 23.17 -3.62 -7.37
C ALA A 467 23.17 -4.54 -8.61
N ASP A 468 24.31 -5.12 -9.01
CA ASP A 468 24.35 -6.20 -9.99
C ASP A 468 24.27 -7.56 -9.29
N LYS A 469 24.98 -7.70 -8.16
CA LYS A 469 25.02 -8.92 -7.34
C LYS A 469 24.03 -8.93 -6.18
N GLY A 470 23.38 -7.79 -5.91
CA GLY A 470 22.44 -7.64 -4.80
C GLY A 470 23.15 -7.65 -3.44
N ILE A 471 24.37 -7.13 -3.39
CA ILE A 471 25.24 -7.15 -2.21
C ILE A 471 25.33 -5.75 -1.59
N ILE A 472 25.20 -5.69 -0.26
CA ILE A 472 25.41 -4.49 0.55
C ILE A 472 26.56 -4.76 1.52
N ARG A 473 27.57 -3.90 1.52
CA ARG A 473 28.73 -3.99 2.44
C ARG A 473 28.82 -2.78 3.36
N LYS A 474 29.06 -3.02 4.63
CA LYS A 474 29.47 -1.98 5.58
C LYS A 474 30.93 -1.64 5.33
N ILE A 475 31.21 -0.39 5.01
CA ILE A 475 32.58 0.11 4.91
C ILE A 475 32.94 0.69 6.28
N LYS A 476 34.09 0.27 6.81
CA LYS A 476 34.58 0.73 8.11
C LYS A 476 35.08 2.16 8.02
#